data_AF-A0A3N1D2Z6-F1
#
_entry.id   AF-A0A3N1D2Z6-F1
#
_cell.length_a   1.000
_cell.length_b   1.000
_cell.length_c   1.000
_cell.angle_alpha   90.00
_cell.angle_beta   90.00
_cell.angle_gamma   90.00
#
_symmetry.space_group_name_H-M   'P 1'
#
loop_
_entity.id
_entity.type
_entity.pdbx_description
1 polymer ?
#
loop_
_entity_poly.entity_id
_entity_poly.type
_entity_poly.pdbx_seq_one_letter_code
_entity_poly.pdbx_strand_id
1 'polypeptide(L)'
;MSERRLSREAERSLWLNRAVVAELESDADRVLGTARRNLERMRGREGWGHNPWFVRWRIVLDSGVDAVIEVLLSRDPEAVELRQNTPFAGVLAQEDRERLLAEFGRYWARVNKRSAEPTETSVEG
;
A
#
# COMPACT_ATOMS: atom_id res chain seq x y z
N MET A 1 6.30 -11.61 18.44
CA MET A 1 6.72 -11.71 17.03
C MET A 1 7.52 -10.45 16.70
N SER A 2 8.79 -10.56 16.31
CA SER A 2 9.60 -9.38 15.98
C SER A 2 9.01 -8.66 14.78
N GLU A 3 8.62 -7.40 14.94
CA GLU A 3 8.20 -6.52 13.85
C GLU A 3 9.36 -6.34 12.87
N ARG A 4 9.37 -7.15 11.81
CA ARG A 4 10.35 -7.00 10.74
C ARG A 4 10.07 -5.67 10.05
N ARG A 5 11.01 -4.73 10.13
CA ARG A 5 10.88 -3.43 9.45
C ARG A 5 10.66 -3.65 7.96
N LEU A 6 9.64 -2.99 7.42
CA LEU A 6 9.38 -2.99 5.98
C LEU A 6 10.54 -2.31 5.24
N SER A 7 10.78 -2.75 4.00
CA SER A 7 11.66 -2.02 3.09
C SER A 7 11.06 -0.63 2.79
N ARG A 8 11.88 0.31 2.31
CA ARG A 8 11.40 1.64 1.91
C ARG A 8 10.25 1.55 0.89
N GLU A 9 10.34 0.64 -0.06
CA GLU A 9 9.30 0.48 -1.09
C GLU A 9 8.01 -0.12 -0.51
N ALA A 10 8.13 -1.09 0.40
CA ALA A 10 6.97 -1.63 1.10
C ALA A 10 6.28 -0.59 1.99
N GLU A 11 7.05 0.27 2.68
CA GLU A 11 6.49 1.38 3.45
C GLU A 11 5.86 2.44 2.55
N ARG A 12 6.49 2.77 1.43
CA ARG A 12 5.98 3.70 0.42
C ARG A 12 4.64 3.23 -0.12
N SER A 13 4.55 1.94 -0.47
CA SER A 13 3.31 1.33 -0.93
C SER A 13 2.23 1.38 0.15
N LEU A 14 2.56 1.01 1.39
CA LEU A 14 1.63 1.15 2.52
C LEU A 14 1.14 2.59 2.71
N TRP A 15 2.04 3.58 2.56
CA TRP A 15 1.70 5.01 2.66
C TRP A 15 0.65 5.43 1.64
N LEU A 16 0.81 5.04 0.38
CA LEU A 16 -0.17 5.33 -0.68
C LEU A 16 -1.50 4.60 -0.45
N ASN A 17 -1.45 3.35 0.01
CA ASN A 17 -2.66 2.56 0.21
C ASN A 17 -3.51 3.07 1.40
N ARG A 18 -2.93 3.76 2.39
CA ARG A 18 -3.72 4.49 3.40
C ARG A 18 -4.60 5.58 2.79
N ALA A 19 -4.09 6.31 1.79
CA ALA A 19 -4.90 7.30 1.09
C ALA A 19 -6.01 6.62 0.25
N VAL A 20 -5.72 5.47 -0.37
CA VAL A 20 -6.75 4.67 -1.05
C VAL A 20 -7.85 4.21 -0.10
N VAL A 21 -7.50 3.85 1.14
CA VAL A 21 -8.50 3.52 2.19
C VAL A 21 -9.39 4.73 2.50
N ALA A 22 -8.83 5.94 2.62
CA ALA A 22 -9.65 7.14 2.82
C ALA A 22 -10.61 7.39 1.64
N GLU A 23 -10.19 7.12 0.40
CA GLU A 23 -11.07 7.18 -0.77
C GLU A 23 -12.14 6.07 -0.74
N LEU A 24 -11.82 4.86 -0.25
CA LEU A 24 -12.77 3.75 -0.07
C LEU A 24 -13.84 4.08 0.97
N GLU A 25 -13.44 4.67 2.11
CA GLU A 25 -14.36 5.09 3.17
C GLU A 25 -15.30 6.21 2.70
N SER A 26 -14.84 7.05 1.77
CA SER A 26 -15.62 8.15 1.21
C SER A 26 -16.56 7.70 0.09
N ASP A 27 -16.09 6.84 -0.82
CA ASP A 27 -16.85 6.35 -1.99
C ASP A 27 -16.35 4.96 -2.42
N ALA A 28 -16.85 3.93 -1.73
CA ALA A 28 -16.47 2.55 -1.96
C ALA A 28 -16.80 2.07 -3.38
N ASP A 29 -17.96 2.45 -3.91
CA ASP A 29 -18.43 1.97 -5.22
C ASP A 29 -17.53 2.47 -6.36
N ARG A 30 -17.14 3.74 -6.33
CA ARG A 30 -16.22 4.31 -7.31
C ARG A 30 -14.85 3.64 -7.24
N VAL A 31 -14.32 3.43 -6.04
CA VAL A 31 -12.97 2.88 -5.85
C VAL A 31 -12.92 1.40 -6.23
N LEU A 32 -13.87 0.59 -5.75
CA LEU A 32 -13.96 -0.82 -6.12
C LEU A 32 -14.28 -1.00 -7.60
N GLY A 33 -15.13 -0.15 -8.19
CA GLY A 33 -15.38 -0.15 -9.63
C GLY A 33 -14.13 0.13 -10.45
N THR A 34 -13.29 1.07 -10.00
CA THR A 34 -11.98 1.36 -10.61
C THR A 34 -11.04 0.16 -10.51
N ALA A 35 -10.93 -0.45 -9.33
CA ALA A 35 -10.10 -1.63 -9.12
C ALA A 35 -10.51 -2.81 -10.03
N ARG A 36 -11.81 -3.09 -10.14
CA ARG A 36 -12.33 -4.15 -11.01
C ARG A 36 -12.01 -3.89 -12.50
N ARG A 37 -12.21 -2.65 -12.98
CA ARG A 37 -11.82 -2.27 -14.36
C ARG A 37 -10.33 -2.45 -14.61
N ASN A 38 -9.49 -2.09 -13.63
CA ASN A 38 -8.06 -2.27 -13.74
C ASN A 38 -7.68 -3.75 -13.79
N LEU A 39 -8.27 -4.61 -12.96
CA LEU A 39 -8.04 -6.05 -13.03
C LEU A 39 -8.41 -6.65 -14.39
N GLU A 40 -9.57 -6.28 -14.95
CA GLU A 40 -9.95 -6.75 -16.29
C GLU A 40 -8.97 -6.28 -17.37
N ARG A 41 -8.49 -5.03 -17.28
CA ARG A 41 -7.46 -4.52 -18.20
C ARG A 41 -6.14 -5.26 -18.07
N MET A 42 -5.77 -5.65 -16.86
CA MET A 42 -4.54 -6.40 -16.61
C MET A 42 -4.67 -7.85 -17.10
N ARG A 43 -5.84 -8.48 -16.94
CA ARG A 43 -6.16 -9.83 -17.45
C ARG A 43 -5.93 -9.94 -18.97
N GLY A 44 -6.25 -8.89 -19.72
CA GLY A 44 -6.04 -8.85 -21.18
C GLY A 44 -4.57 -8.80 -21.62
N ARG A 45 -3.61 -8.69 -20.69
CA ARG A 45 -2.18 -8.74 -20.98
C ARG A 45 -1.70 -10.19 -20.99
N GLU A 46 -0.84 -10.53 -21.94
CA GLU A 46 -0.27 -11.88 -22.09
C GLU A 46 0.39 -12.35 -20.77
N GLY A 47 0.07 -13.57 -20.34
CA GLY A 47 0.56 -14.17 -19.09
C GLY A 47 -0.13 -13.72 -17.79
N TRP A 48 -0.93 -12.65 -17.79
CA TRP A 48 -1.52 -12.12 -16.55
C TRP A 48 -2.73 -12.91 -16.04
N GLY A 49 -3.43 -13.65 -16.90
CA GLY A 49 -4.55 -14.51 -16.50
C GLY A 49 -4.16 -15.66 -15.55
N HIS A 50 -2.88 -16.05 -15.54
CA HIS A 50 -2.32 -17.06 -14.63
C HIS A 50 -1.51 -16.42 -13.49
N ASN A 51 -1.51 -15.09 -13.38
CA ASN A 51 -0.79 -14.41 -12.34
C ASN A 51 -1.48 -14.66 -10.99
N PRO A 52 -0.78 -15.23 -9.98
CA PRO A 52 -1.37 -15.52 -8.68
C PRO A 52 -1.95 -14.27 -8.00
N TRP A 53 -1.37 -13.09 -8.27
CA TRP A 53 -1.84 -11.82 -7.70
C TRP A 53 -3.18 -11.36 -8.29
N PHE A 54 -3.45 -11.64 -9.57
CA PHE A 54 -4.77 -11.36 -10.17
C PHE A 54 -5.86 -12.16 -9.46
N VAL A 55 -5.66 -13.47 -9.33
CA VAL A 55 -6.62 -14.37 -8.68
C VAL A 55 -6.85 -13.96 -7.24
N ARG A 56 -5.78 -13.63 -6.53
CA ARG A 56 -5.86 -13.23 -5.12
C ARG A 56 -6.59 -11.90 -4.94
N TRP A 57 -6.31 -10.89 -5.78
CA TRP A 57 -7.04 -9.63 -5.74
C TRP A 57 -8.52 -9.78 -6.07
N ARG A 58 -8.88 -10.66 -7.02
CA ARG A 58 -10.28 -10.96 -7.30
C ARG A 58 -10.99 -11.52 -6.07
N ILE A 59 -10.38 -12.51 -5.40
CA ILE A 59 -10.92 -13.09 -4.16
C ILE A 59 -11.11 -12.00 -3.09
N VAL A 60 -10.12 -11.13 -2.88
CA VAL A 60 -10.21 -10.05 -1.89
C VAL A 60 -11.34 -9.07 -2.21
N LEU A 61 -11.48 -8.66 -3.47
CA LEU A 61 -12.55 -7.74 -3.90
C LEU A 61 -13.95 -8.37 -3.80
N ASP A 62 -14.07 -9.67 -4.01
CA ASP A 62 -15.33 -10.41 -3.88
C ASP A 62 -15.71 -10.64 -2.41
N SER A 63 -14.74 -10.65 -1.49
CA SER A 63 -14.96 -10.72 -0.04
C SER A 63 -15.48 -9.41 0.58
N GLY A 64 -15.47 -8.29 -0.15
CA GLY A 64 -16.03 -7.02 0.27
C GLY A 64 -15.00 -5.98 0.76
N VAL A 65 -15.52 -4.81 1.16
CA VAL A 65 -14.71 -3.62 1.49
C VAL A 65 -13.75 -3.87 2.67
N ASP A 66 -14.21 -4.54 3.73
CA ASP A 66 -13.40 -4.76 4.93
C ASP A 66 -12.15 -5.61 4.61
N ALA A 67 -12.32 -6.67 3.81
CA ALA A 67 -11.21 -7.52 3.36
C ALA A 67 -10.20 -6.74 2.51
N VAL A 68 -10.67 -5.80 1.69
CA VAL A 68 -9.80 -4.90 0.92
C VAL A 68 -8.99 -4.01 1.87
N ILE A 69 -9.64 -3.34 2.82
CA ILE A 69 -8.97 -2.46 3.78
C ILE A 69 -7.92 -3.22 4.58
N GLU A 70 -8.23 -4.44 5.03
CA GLU A 70 -7.29 -5.30 5.74
C GLU A 70 -5.99 -5.53 4.95
N VAL A 71 -6.10 -5.91 3.67
CA VAL A 71 -4.93 -6.13 2.80
C VAL A 71 -4.17 -4.83 2.53
N LEU A 72 -4.89 -3.72 2.32
CA LEU A 72 -4.29 -2.41 2.06
C LEU A 72 -3.49 -1.86 3.25
N LEU A 73 -3.83 -2.27 4.47
CA LEU A 73 -3.17 -1.79 5.70
C LEU A 73 -2.22 -2.81 6.35
N SER A 74 -2.33 -4.10 6.02
CA SER A 74 -1.53 -5.16 6.63
C SER A 74 -0.02 -4.99 6.38
N ARG A 75 0.83 -5.41 7.31
CA ARG A 75 2.29 -5.44 7.12
C ARG A 75 2.81 -6.84 6.81
N ASP A 76 1.91 -7.81 6.64
CA ASP A 76 2.26 -9.19 6.38
C ASP A 76 2.95 -9.34 5.02
N PRO A 77 3.88 -10.30 4.88
CA PRO A 77 4.63 -10.48 3.63
C PRO A 77 3.72 -10.67 2.40
N GLU A 78 2.65 -11.46 2.53
CA GLU A 78 1.69 -11.66 1.43
C GLU A 78 0.95 -10.37 1.06
N ALA A 79 0.52 -9.58 2.05
CA ALA A 79 -0.15 -8.30 1.83
C ALA A 79 0.80 -7.27 1.19
N VAL A 80 2.09 -7.29 1.56
CA VAL A 80 3.12 -6.46 0.92
C VAL A 80 3.21 -6.77 -0.57
N GLU A 81 3.34 -8.05 -0.95
CA GLU A 81 3.38 -8.45 -2.36
C GLU A 81 2.11 -8.08 -3.12
N LEU A 82 0.94 -8.25 -2.50
CA LEU A 82 -0.34 -7.83 -3.07
C LEU A 82 -0.40 -6.33 -3.35
N ARG A 83 0.04 -5.50 -2.40
CA ARG A 83 0.07 -4.04 -2.58
C ARG A 83 1.07 -3.57 -3.65
N GLN A 84 2.15 -4.31 -3.88
CA GLN A 84 3.04 -4.03 -5.02
C GLN A 84 2.35 -4.29 -6.37
N ASN A 85 1.40 -5.22 -6.40
CA ASN A 85 0.61 -5.59 -7.58
C ASN A 85 -0.83 -5.04 -7.51
N THR A 86 -0.98 -3.84 -6.95
CA THR A 86 -2.27 -3.25 -6.61
C THR A 86 -3.14 -2.89 -7.83
N PRO A 87 -4.46 -3.22 -7.82
CA PRO A 87 -5.40 -2.78 -8.85
C PRO A 87 -5.92 -1.36 -8.64
N PHE A 88 -5.50 -0.64 -7.59
CA PHE A 88 -6.02 0.70 -7.24
C PHE A 88 -5.31 1.87 -7.96
N ALA A 89 -4.56 1.58 -9.03
CA ALA A 89 -3.93 2.62 -9.84
C ALA A 89 -4.98 3.59 -10.43
N GLY A 90 -4.75 4.89 -10.29
CA GLY A 90 -5.66 5.94 -10.79
C GLY A 90 -6.85 6.26 -9.88
N VAL A 91 -6.94 5.63 -8.70
CA VAL A 91 -7.93 6.02 -7.67
C VAL A 91 -7.59 7.39 -7.08
N LEU A 92 -6.31 7.60 -6.76
CA LEU A 92 -5.81 8.89 -6.30
C LEU A 92 -5.60 9.81 -7.49
N ALA A 93 -5.99 11.07 -7.35
CA ALA A 93 -5.62 12.11 -8.31
C ALA A 93 -4.07 12.22 -8.38
N GLN A 94 -3.55 12.53 -9.56
CA GLN A 94 -2.10 12.57 -9.78
C GLN A 94 -1.40 13.57 -8.84
N GLU A 95 -1.99 14.74 -8.66
CA GLU A 95 -1.47 15.80 -7.78
C GLU A 95 -1.42 15.35 -6.31
N ASP A 96 -2.48 14.68 -5.84
CA ASP A 96 -2.54 14.12 -4.48
C ASP A 96 -1.50 13.02 -4.28
N ARG A 97 -1.36 12.15 -5.28
CA ARG A 97 -0.36 11.08 -5.25
C ARG A 97 1.05 11.65 -5.18
N GLU A 98 1.37 12.67 -5.97
CA GLU A 98 2.68 13.33 -5.95
C GLU A 98 2.95 14.00 -4.60
N ARG A 99 1.96 14.71 -4.04
CA ARG A 99 2.04 15.31 -2.71
C ARG A 99 2.32 14.27 -1.62
N LEU A 100 1.58 13.15 -1.62
CA LEU A 100 1.77 12.05 -0.68
C LEU A 100 3.15 11.41 -0.79
N LEU A 101 3.69 11.26 -2.01
CA LEU A 101 5.03 10.73 -2.24
C LEU A 101 6.12 11.67 -1.72
N ALA A 102 5.96 12.98 -1.91
CA ALA A 102 6.87 13.98 -1.36
C ALA A 102 6.85 13.98 0.18
N GLU A 103 5.67 13.89 0.78
CA GLU A 103 5.48 13.75 2.23
C GLU A 103 6.14 12.48 2.77
N PHE A 104 5.92 11.34 2.11
CA PHE A 104 6.58 10.09 2.45
C PHE A 104 8.10 10.22 2.42
N GLY A 105 8.66 10.86 1.39
CA GLY A 105 10.10 11.11 1.28
C GLY A 105 10.65 11.88 2.50
N ARG A 106 9.96 12.95 2.91
CA ARG A 106 10.32 13.74 4.10
C ARG A 106 10.20 12.92 5.39
N TYR A 107 9.13 12.16 5.54
CA TYR A 107 8.91 11.26 6.68
C TYR A 107 10.03 10.23 6.79
N TRP A 108 10.31 9.51 5.69
CA TRP A 108 11.32 8.45 5.65
C TRP A 108 12.72 8.98 5.98
N ALA A 109 13.08 10.16 5.47
CA ALA A 109 14.36 10.80 5.81
C ALA A 109 14.47 11.11 7.32
N ARG A 110 13.39 11.61 7.95
CA ARG A 110 13.37 11.92 9.38
C ARG A 110 13.51 10.68 10.25
N VAL A 111 12.77 9.61 9.93
CA VAL A 111 12.79 8.36 10.71
C VAL A 111 14.16 7.68 10.65
N ASN A 112 14.82 7.68 9.49
CA ASN A 112 16.14 7.07 9.37
C ASN A 112 17.26 7.93 9.98
N LYS A 113 17.15 9.27 9.99
CA LYS A 113 18.10 10.14 10.71
C LYS A 113 18.05 9.92 12.23
N ARG A 114 16.86 9.80 12.81
CA ARG A 114 16.67 9.54 14.25
C ARG A 114 17.23 8.19 14.70
N SER A 115 17.32 7.21 13.79
CA SER A 115 17.95 5.91 14.09
C SER A 115 19.49 5.95 14.01
N ALA A 116 20.08 7.04 13.52
CA ALA A 116 21.53 7.22 13.39
C ALA A 116 22.14 8.11 14.49
N GLU A 117 21.32 8.73 15.34
CA GLU A 117 21.80 9.46 16.52
C GLU A 117 22.10 8.45 17.64
N PRO A 118 23.33 8.38 18.18
CA PRO A 118 23.63 7.55 19.34
C PRO A 118 22.81 8.03 20.52
N THR A 119 22.16 7.10 21.23
CA THR A 119 21.65 7.37 22.57
C THR A 119 22.86 7.68 23.45
N GLU A 120 23.24 8.95 23.56
CA GLU A 120 24.07 9.43 24.67
C GLU A 120 23.23 9.26 25.94
N THR A 121 23.28 8.06 26.50
CA THR A 121 22.92 7.84 27.88
C THR A 121 23.98 8.57 28.71
N SER A 122 23.67 9.82 29.05
CA SER A 122 24.15 10.41 30.30
C SER A 122 23.88 9.41 31.42
N VAL A 123 24.95 8.82 31.93
CA VAL A 123 25.02 8.39 33.31
C VAL A 123 26.12 9.23 33.94
N GLU A 124 25.67 10.27 34.61
CA GLU A 124 26.41 10.98 35.66
C GLU A 124 26.74 9.99 36.80
N GLY A 125 27.93 10.14 37.39
CA GLY A 125 28.36 9.40 38.58
C GLY A 125 29.86 9.28 38.71
#